data_AF-A0A4Q3S6E4-F1
#
_entry.id   AF-A0A4Q3S6E4-F1
#
_cell.length_a   1.000
_cell.length_b   1.000
_cell.length_c   1.000
_cell.angle_alpha   90.00
_cell.angle_beta   90.00
_cell.angle_gamma   90.00
#
_symmetry.space_group_name_H-M   'P 1'
#
loop_
_entity.id
_entity.type
_entity.pdbx_description
1 polymer ?
#
loop_
_entity_poly.entity_id
_entity_poly.type
_entity_poly.pdbx_seq_one_letter_code
_entity_poly.pdbx_strand_id
1 'polypeptide(L)'
;MGQLNVTVNGKPFLVGCEDGQERHLMDLAAAFDQQVRQVGQEVGQLGETRLFLMTALLLTDELSDLKLRLTHMQSELARVQAEQARIEMKAAAALENAAKRIEKLGSGEG
;
A
#
# COMPACT_ATOMS: atom_id res chain seq x y z
N MET A 1 2.91 -29.79 3.44
CA MET A 1 4.14 -29.32 2.76
C MET A 1 4.12 -29.81 1.34
N GLY A 2 3.56 -28.98 0.45
CA GLY A 2 3.49 -29.24 -0.98
C GLY A 2 4.70 -28.67 -1.72
N GLN A 3 4.84 -29.10 -2.97
CA GLN A 3 5.75 -28.50 -3.93
C GLN A 3 4.95 -28.17 -5.19
N LEU A 4 5.22 -27.01 -5.74
CA LEU A 4 4.57 -26.50 -6.94
C LEU A 4 5.63 -26.28 -8.02
N ASN A 5 5.32 -26.66 -9.25
CA ASN A 5 6.15 -26.31 -10.39
C ASN A 5 5.65 -24.99 -10.98
N VAL A 6 6.50 -23.97 -10.97
CA VAL A 6 6.24 -22.67 -11.59
C VAL A 6 7.11 -22.51 -12.83
N THR A 7 6.66 -21.73 -13.80
CA THR A 7 7.45 -21.43 -15.00
C THR A 7 7.84 -19.96 -15.01
N VAL A 8 9.14 -19.68 -15.13
CA VAL A 8 9.69 -18.32 -15.21
C VAL A 8 10.68 -18.28 -16.36
N ASN A 9 10.53 -17.31 -17.26
CA ASN A 9 11.32 -17.17 -18.47
C ASN A 9 11.38 -18.46 -19.31
N GLY A 10 10.26 -19.19 -19.37
CA GLY A 10 10.16 -20.47 -20.06
C GLY A 10 10.86 -21.66 -19.38
N LYS A 11 11.40 -21.49 -18.16
CA LYS A 11 12.02 -22.58 -17.40
C LYS A 11 11.17 -22.99 -16.19
N PRO A 12 11.04 -24.31 -15.93
CA PRO A 12 10.36 -24.81 -14.75
C PRO A 12 11.22 -24.69 -13.49
N PHE A 13 10.61 -24.29 -12.38
CA PHE A 13 11.22 -24.21 -11.06
C PHE A 13 10.31 -24.87 -10.03
N LEU A 14 10.89 -25.70 -9.18
CA LEU A 14 10.18 -26.33 -8.07
C LEU A 14 10.24 -25.42 -6.85
N VAL A 15 9.09 -25.00 -6.34
CA VAL A 15 8.98 -24.10 -5.19
C VAL A 15 8.15 -24.76 -4.10
N GLY A 16 8.64 -24.70 -2.86
CA GLY A 16 7.91 -25.18 -1.69
C GLY A 16 6.69 -24.31 -1.43
N CYS A 17 5.56 -24.93 -1.10
CA CYS A 17 4.32 -24.23 -0.81
C CYS A 17 3.68 -24.78 0.46
N GLU A 18 3.09 -23.89 1.25
CA GLU A 18 2.20 -24.25 2.34
C GLU A 18 0.82 -24.61 1.79
N ASP A 19 0.13 -25.50 2.48
CA ASP A 19 -1.16 -26.02 2.04
C ASP A 19 -2.18 -24.85 2.00
N GLY A 20 -2.80 -24.61 0.84
CA GLY A 20 -3.74 -23.51 0.62
C GLY A 20 -3.12 -22.22 0.04
N GLN A 21 -1.79 -22.13 -0.11
CA GLN A 21 -1.10 -20.99 -0.73
C GLN A 21 -0.77 -21.20 -2.21
N GLU A 22 -1.13 -22.34 -2.79
CA GLU A 22 -0.69 -22.76 -4.13
C GLU A 22 -1.14 -21.76 -5.20
N ARG A 23 -2.38 -21.27 -5.09
CA ARG A 23 -2.93 -20.29 -6.03
C ARG A 23 -2.18 -18.96 -5.94
N HIS A 24 -1.95 -18.47 -4.73
CA HIS A 24 -1.23 -17.22 -4.53
C HIS A 24 0.20 -17.31 -5.07
N LEU A 25 0.89 -18.43 -4.82
CA LEU A 25 2.23 -18.69 -5.36
C LEU A 25 2.25 -18.75 -6.89
N MET A 26 1.24 -19.37 -7.52
CA MET A 26 1.09 -19.37 -8.98
C MET A 26 0.94 -17.95 -9.53
N ASP A 27 0.11 -17.12 -8.90
CA ASP A 27 -0.13 -15.75 -9.33
C ASP A 27 1.14 -14.89 -9.17
N LEU A 28 1.89 -15.06 -8.06
CA LEU A 28 3.19 -14.41 -7.85
C LEU A 28 4.22 -14.82 -8.92
N ALA A 29 4.29 -16.11 -9.25
CA ALA A 29 5.23 -16.60 -10.26
C ALA A 29 4.88 -16.07 -11.66
N ALA A 30 3.59 -15.97 -12.00
CA ALA A 30 3.14 -15.39 -13.26
C ALA A 30 3.50 -13.89 -13.36
N ALA A 31 3.32 -13.14 -12.27
CA ALA A 31 3.73 -11.73 -12.20
C ALA A 31 5.25 -11.57 -12.35
N PHE A 32 6.03 -12.42 -11.67
CA PHE A 32 7.49 -12.40 -11.78
C PHE A 32 7.95 -12.75 -13.20
N ASP A 33 7.37 -13.78 -13.83
CA ASP A 33 7.64 -14.16 -15.22
C ASP A 33 7.34 -13.03 -16.22
N GLN A 34 6.24 -12.29 -16.01
CA GLN A 34 5.95 -11.10 -16.80
C GLN A 34 7.04 -10.03 -16.65
N GLN A 35 7.45 -9.72 -15.41
CA GLN A 35 8.49 -8.72 -15.17
C GLN A 35 9.84 -9.13 -15.79
N VAL A 36 10.22 -10.40 -15.63
CA VAL A 36 11.47 -10.93 -16.20
C VAL A 36 11.47 -10.80 -17.72
N ARG A 37 10.34 -11.10 -18.39
CA ARG A 37 10.22 -10.95 -19.85
C ARG A 37 10.31 -9.49 -20.28
N GLN A 38 9.66 -8.58 -19.54
CA GLN A 38 9.73 -7.15 -19.84
C GLN A 38 11.16 -6.62 -19.71
N VAL A 39 11.83 -6.90 -18.58
CA VAL A 39 13.22 -6.51 -18.37
C VAL A 39 14.10 -7.10 -19.48
N GLY A 40 13.91 -8.38 -19.84
CA GLY A 40 14.65 -9.02 -20.92
C GLY A 40 14.49 -8.34 -22.29
N GLN A 41 13.31 -7.78 -22.58
CA GLN A 41 13.08 -6.99 -23.80
C GLN A 41 13.82 -5.65 -23.78
N GLU A 42 13.94 -5.02 -22.60
CA GLU A 42 14.57 -3.72 -22.43
C GLU A 42 16.11 -3.79 -22.40
N VAL A 43 16.70 -4.76 -21.70
CA VAL A 43 18.16 -4.86 -21.54
C VAL A 43 18.85 -5.72 -22.61
N GLY A 44 18.09 -6.49 -23.40
CA GLY A 44 18.63 -7.39 -24.42
C GLY A 44 19.17 -8.71 -23.85
N GLN A 45 20.09 -9.36 -24.58
CA GLN A 45 20.58 -10.69 -24.21
C GLN A 45 21.50 -10.64 -22.98
N LEU A 46 20.91 -10.89 -21.82
CA LEU A 46 21.61 -11.18 -20.58
C LEU A 46 21.53 -12.68 -20.27
N GLY A 47 22.55 -13.19 -19.56
CA GLY A 47 22.43 -14.50 -18.92
C GLY A 47 21.33 -14.47 -17.86
N GLU A 48 20.59 -15.57 -17.73
CA GLU A 48 19.41 -15.70 -16.86
C GLU A 48 19.64 -15.21 -15.43
N THR A 49 20.76 -15.57 -14.81
CA THR A 49 21.08 -15.13 -13.45
C THR A 49 21.15 -13.61 -13.34
N ARG A 50 21.73 -12.93 -14.34
CA ARG A 50 21.82 -11.46 -14.36
C ARG A 50 20.46 -10.83 -14.62
N LEU A 51 19.67 -11.42 -15.51
CA LEU A 51 18.31 -10.99 -15.80
C LEU A 51 17.42 -11.06 -14.55
N PHE A 52 17.47 -12.17 -13.81
CA PHE A 52 16.70 -12.34 -12.58
C PHE A 52 17.18 -11.39 -11.48
N LEU A 53 18.50 -11.19 -11.34
CA LEU A 53 19.05 -10.22 -10.40
C LEU A 53 18.56 -8.79 -10.68
N MET A 54 18.63 -8.34 -11.94
CA MET A 54 18.13 -7.02 -12.32
C MET A 54 16.63 -6.89 -12.06
N THR A 55 15.85 -7.90 -12.44
CA THR A 55 14.41 -7.92 -12.21
C THR A 55 14.08 -7.83 -10.71
N ALA A 56 14.79 -8.58 -9.87
CA ALA A 56 14.60 -8.55 -8.42
C ALA A 56 14.97 -7.19 -7.82
N LEU A 57 16.04 -6.55 -8.29
CA LEU A 57 16.44 -5.21 -7.84
C LEU A 57 15.40 -4.15 -8.22
N LEU A 58 14.86 -4.20 -9.45
CA LEU A 58 13.80 -3.30 -9.90
C LEU A 58 12.52 -3.45 -9.06
N LEU A 59 12.08 -4.69 -8.83
CA LEU A 59 10.90 -4.95 -7.98
C LEU A 59 11.14 -4.51 -6.52
N THR A 60 12.37 -4.61 -6.02
CA THR A 60 12.73 -4.17 -4.67
C THR A 60 12.72 -2.65 -4.55
N ASP A 61 13.18 -1.94 -5.59
CA ASP A 61 13.11 -0.49 -5.68
C ASP A 61 11.66 0.00 -5.72
N GLU A 62 10.82 -0.60 -6.57
CA GLU A 62 9.39 -0.29 -6.65
C GLU A 62 8.66 -0.54 -5.31
N LEU A 63 8.93 -1.68 -4.66
CA LEU A 63 8.38 -1.97 -3.34
C LEU A 63 8.82 -0.94 -2.29
N SER A 64 10.05 -0.46 -2.36
CA SER A 64 10.57 0.56 -1.44
C SER A 64 9.88 1.90 -1.66
N ASP A 65 9.69 2.32 -2.91
CA ASP A 65 8.93 3.52 -3.25
C ASP A 65 7.46 3.43 -2.80
N LEU A 66 6.79 2.30 -3.04
CA LEU A 66 5.42 2.08 -2.57
C LEU A 66 5.30 2.16 -1.05
N LYS A 67 6.25 1.62 -0.29
CA LYS A 67 6.29 1.72 1.18
C LYS A 67 6.47 3.16 1.66
N LEU A 68 7.31 3.94 0.98
CA LEU A 68 7.50 5.36 1.28
C LEU A 68 6.21 6.15 1.02
N ARG A 69 5.58 5.93 -0.14
CA ARG A 69 4.29 6.55 -0.49
C ARG A 69 3.19 6.18 0.50
N LEU A 70 3.11 4.92 0.90
CA LEU A 70 2.15 4.47 1.92
C LEU A 70 2.35 5.20 3.25
N THR A 71 3.60 5.32 3.71
CA THR A 71 3.95 6.03 4.94
C THR A 71 3.54 7.51 4.85
N HIS A 72 3.80 8.15 3.71
CA HIS A 72 3.39 9.53 3.48
C HIS A 72 1.87 9.69 3.50
N MET A 73 1.13 8.82 2.80
CA MET A 73 -0.33 8.84 2.80
C MET A 73 -0.93 8.62 4.20
N GLN A 74 -0.33 7.73 5.00
CA GLN A 74 -0.74 7.52 6.40
C GLN A 74 -0.52 8.76 7.26
N SER A 75 0.61 9.46 7.09
CA SER A 75 0.90 10.73 7.76
C SER A 75 -0.11 11.82 7.38
N GLU A 76 -0.40 11.94 6.08
CA GLU A 76 -1.38 12.90 5.58
C GLU A 76 -2.79 12.63 6.10
N LEU A 77 -3.20 11.36 6.12
CA LEU A 77 -4.49 10.95 6.69
C LEU A 77 -4.58 11.31 8.17
N ALA A 78 -3.54 11.03 8.96
CA ALA A 78 -3.50 11.39 10.38
C ALA A 78 -3.58 12.91 10.59
N ARG A 79 -2.90 13.70 9.74
CA ARG A 79 -2.97 15.17 9.77
C ARG A 79 -4.38 15.68 9.49
N VAL A 80 -5.04 15.14 8.47
CA VAL A 80 -6.42 15.52 8.11
C VAL A 80 -7.39 15.17 9.22
N GLN A 81 -7.26 13.98 9.82
CA GLN A 81 -8.10 13.55 10.95
C GLN A 81 -7.91 14.46 12.18
N ALA A 82 -6.68 14.85 12.49
CA ALA A 82 -6.39 15.77 13.58
C ALA A 82 -7.00 17.16 13.36
N GLU A 83 -6.93 17.71 12.14
CA GLU A 83 -7.55 19.00 11.86
C GLU A 83 -9.08 18.91 11.85
N GLN A 84 -9.67 17.80 11.35
CA GLN A 84 -11.11 17.57 11.45
C GLN A 84 -11.57 17.56 12.91
N ALA A 85 -10.91 16.79 13.78
CA ALA A 85 -11.23 16.78 15.21
C ALA A 85 -11.09 18.18 15.84
N ARG A 86 -10.09 18.96 15.42
CA ARG A 86 -9.92 20.34 15.90
C ARG A 86 -11.05 21.26 15.46
N ILE A 87 -11.51 21.14 14.21
CA ILE A 87 -12.63 21.90 13.67
C ILE A 87 -13.93 21.51 14.39
N GLU A 88 -14.17 20.21 14.58
CA GLU A 88 -15.35 19.71 15.30
C GLU A 88 -15.41 20.23 16.74
N MET A 89 -14.30 20.19 17.48
CA MET A 89 -14.23 20.76 18.83
C MET A 89 -14.53 22.25 18.85
N LYS A 90 -13.99 23.02 17.89
CA LYS A 90 -14.28 24.46 17.79
C LYS A 90 -15.75 24.73 17.45
N ALA A 91 -16.34 23.94 16.56
CA ALA A 91 -17.75 24.06 16.20
C ALA A 91 -18.66 23.75 17.39
N ALA A 92 -18.39 22.67 18.12
CA ALA A 92 -19.12 22.30 19.33
C ALA A 92 -19.03 23.41 20.40
N ALA A 93 -17.83 23.96 20.65
CA ALA A 93 -17.65 25.06 21.58
C ALA A 93 -18.40 26.34 21.16
N ALA A 94 -18.42 26.65 19.86
CA ALA A 94 -19.16 27.79 19.33
C ALA A 94 -20.68 27.62 19.51
N LEU A 95 -21.21 26.41 19.25
CA LEU A 95 -22.62 26.08 19.45
C LEU A 95 -23.02 26.19 20.92
N GLU A 96 -22.20 25.66 21.83
CA GLU A 96 -22.41 25.74 23.28
C GLU A 96 -22.45 27.21 23.76
N ASN A 97 -21.52 28.03 23.28
CA ASN A 97 -21.49 29.46 23.61
C ASN A 97 -22.71 30.22 23.05
N ALA A 98 -23.17 29.85 21.85
CA ALA A 98 -24.37 30.43 21.26
C ALA A 98 -25.63 30.05 22.08
N ALA A 99 -25.76 28.78 22.47
CA ALA A 99 -26.85 28.31 23.32
C ALA A 99 -26.90 29.07 24.66
N LYS A 100 -25.77 29.22 25.35
CA LYS A 100 -25.67 30.00 26.60
C LYS A 100 -26.10 31.45 26.45
N ARG A 101 -25.81 32.09 25.31
CA ARG A 101 -26.25 33.47 25.03
C ARG A 101 -27.75 33.54 24.80
N ILE A 102 -28.32 32.57 24.11
CA ILE A 102 -29.77 32.47 23.88
C ILE A 102 -30.50 32.27 25.22
N GLU A 103 -30.01 31.38 26.07
CA GLU A 103 -30.56 31.18 27.42
C GLU A 103 -30.53 32.46 28.24
N LYS A 104 -29.41 33.18 28.31
CA LYS A 104 -29.34 34.47 29.01
C LYS A 104 -30.36 35.50 28.53
N LEU A 105 -30.62 35.56 27.22
CA LEU A 105 -31.63 36.46 26.65
C LEU A 105 -33.06 36.00 26.98
N GLY A 106 -33.30 34.68 27.04
CA GLY A 106 -34.60 34.11 27.39
C GLY A 106 -34.94 34.16 28.88
N SER A 107 -33.94 34.16 29.76
CA SER A 107 -34.12 34.18 31.22
C SER A 107 -34.49 35.55 31.80
N GLY A 108 -34.49 36.63 31.01
CA GLY A 108 -35.03 37.93 31.44
C GLY A 108 -34.36 38.56 32.66
N GLU A 109 -33.04 38.45 32.81
CA GLU A 109 -32.27 39.32 33.71
C GLU A 109 -31.68 40.48 32.89
N GLY A 110 -32.50 41.52 32.73
CA GLY A 110 -32.13 42.83 32.17
C GLY A 110 -32.56 43.93 33.13
#